data_AF-A0A1Y1LKG1-F1
#
_entry.id   AF-A0A1Y1LKG1-F1
#
_cell.length_a   1.000
_cell.length_b   1.000
_cell.length_c   1.000
_cell.angle_alpha   90.00
_cell.angle_beta   90.00
_cell.angle_gamma   90.00
#
_symmetry.space_group_name_H-M   'P 1'
#
loop_
_entity.id
_entity.type
_entity.pdbx_description
1 polymer ?
#
loop_
_entity_poly.entity_id
_entity_poly.type
_entity_poly.pdbx_seq_one_letter_code
_entity_poly.pdbx_strand_id
1 'polypeptide(L)'
;RTLPKQFPPWKIDGPNPAAEGIWGVQGVMHPDMPFQEEFIKVYFSDAIINPTLQLLQCSKDDLVMELFNLLVRPDYDFELRWHRDDIPPTATAQEELDRLNKPAFSAQWNLALYEDASLVVVPGSHLRPRTDTERNADPYEKELPGQLVVKMEPGDIVFYNNNIVHRGVYDAKVERMTLHGSAGHVDGATLRARNVLQHGLRNWIDRLHFDALQGEEKKLAEHMKENLVKMGREAGDVGYSLQG
;
A
#
# COMPACT_ATOMS: atom_id res chain seq x y z
N ARG A 1 9.53 6.06 5.74
CA ARG A 1 8.98 7.12 4.86
C ARG A 1 9.33 8.45 5.53
N THR A 2 10.18 9.25 4.89
CA THR A 2 10.77 10.44 5.50
C THR A 2 10.15 11.70 4.91
N LEU A 3 9.99 12.74 5.72
CA LEU A 3 9.53 14.03 5.24
C LEU A 3 10.66 14.75 4.47
N PRO A 4 10.31 15.64 3.51
CA PRO A 4 8.98 15.88 2.93
C PRO A 4 8.66 14.94 1.76
N LYS A 5 9.28 13.76 1.67
CA LYS A 5 9.25 12.93 0.46
C LYS A 5 8.08 11.96 0.44
N GLN A 6 7.26 12.05 -0.62
CA GLN A 6 6.10 11.18 -0.85
C GLN A 6 6.47 9.79 -1.39
N PHE A 7 7.34 9.69 -2.41
CA PHE A 7 7.60 8.42 -3.11
C PHE A 7 9.04 7.92 -2.91
N PRO A 8 9.32 6.62 -3.11
CA PRO A 8 10.68 6.10 -3.14
C PRO A 8 11.49 6.70 -4.31
N PRO A 9 12.83 6.55 -4.27
CA PRO A 9 13.62 6.01 -3.16
C PRO A 9 13.81 7.07 -2.06
N TRP A 10 13.60 6.69 -0.79
CA TRP A 10 13.96 7.56 0.34
C TRP A 10 15.47 7.49 0.56
N LYS A 11 16.11 8.63 0.88
CA LYS A 11 17.54 8.64 1.21
C LYS A 11 17.73 7.83 2.49
N ILE A 12 18.56 6.79 2.43
CA ILE A 12 18.96 5.97 3.59
C ILE A 12 20.40 6.23 4.01
N ASP A 13 21.17 6.94 3.19
CA ASP A 13 22.56 7.31 3.46
C ASP A 13 22.65 8.60 4.28
N GLY A 14 23.61 8.66 5.20
CA GLY A 14 23.86 9.83 6.07
C GLY A 14 23.57 9.55 7.55
N PRO A 15 23.74 10.56 8.43
CA PRO A 15 23.72 10.37 9.88
C PRO A 15 22.34 10.04 10.46
N ASN A 16 21.26 10.52 9.84
CA ASN A 16 19.88 10.12 10.17
C ASN A 16 18.94 10.42 8.98
N PRO A 17 18.43 9.40 8.26
CA PRO A 17 17.50 9.61 7.15
C PRO A 17 16.16 10.23 7.56
N ALA A 18 15.81 10.16 8.85
CA ALA A 18 14.60 10.73 9.45
C ALA A 18 14.85 12.08 10.14
N ALA A 19 15.95 12.79 9.83
CA ALA A 19 16.28 14.06 10.48
C ALA A 19 15.21 15.14 10.32
N GLU A 20 14.50 15.15 9.19
CA GLU A 20 13.38 16.05 8.90
C GLU A 20 12.03 15.48 9.37
N GLY A 21 12.03 14.32 10.02
CA GLY A 21 10.83 13.64 10.48
C GLY A 21 10.35 12.52 9.56
N ILE A 22 9.28 11.85 9.99
CA ILE A 22 8.65 10.73 9.27
C ILE A 22 7.15 10.91 9.18
N TRP A 23 6.56 10.26 8.18
CA TRP A 23 5.10 10.11 8.07
C TRP A 23 4.69 8.63 7.95
N GLY A 24 5.66 7.72 8.08
CA GLY A 24 5.39 6.28 8.16
C GLY A 24 6.63 5.41 8.25
N VAL A 25 6.45 4.21 8.76
CA VAL A 25 7.43 3.12 8.86
C VAL A 25 7.10 2.08 7.79
N GLN A 26 8.11 1.60 7.06
CA GLN A 26 7.93 0.56 6.05
C GLN A 26 8.35 -0.79 6.57
N GLY A 27 7.68 -1.84 6.08
CA GLY A 27 8.05 -3.22 6.38
C GLY A 27 7.93 -3.53 7.86
N VAL A 28 6.76 -3.33 8.45
CA VAL A 28 6.55 -3.56 9.90
C VAL A 28 6.69 -5.04 10.30
N MET A 29 6.67 -5.95 9.33
CA MET A 29 7.01 -7.37 9.50
C MET A 29 8.50 -7.67 9.31
N HIS A 30 9.39 -6.68 9.24
CA HIS A 30 10.82 -6.93 9.14
C HIS A 30 11.34 -7.69 10.39
N PRO A 31 12.24 -8.68 10.26
CA PRO A 31 12.74 -9.50 11.37
C PRO A 31 13.36 -8.72 12.52
N ASP A 32 13.96 -7.57 12.21
CA ASP A 32 14.59 -6.70 13.21
C ASP A 32 13.59 -5.69 13.81
N MET A 33 12.31 -5.70 13.41
CA MET A 33 11.29 -4.83 13.99
C MET A 33 10.83 -5.35 15.35
N PRO A 34 10.73 -4.48 16.36
CA PRO A 34 10.13 -4.85 17.63
C PRO A 34 8.65 -5.22 17.41
N PHE A 35 8.17 -6.20 18.18
CA PHE A 35 6.77 -6.66 18.12
C PHE A 35 6.34 -7.20 16.74
N GLN A 36 7.29 -7.63 15.91
CA GLN A 36 7.04 -8.22 14.57
C GLN A 36 5.92 -9.26 14.58
N GLU A 37 5.88 -10.10 15.61
CA GLU A 37 4.88 -11.16 15.78
C GLU A 37 3.44 -10.64 15.77
N GLU A 38 3.18 -9.47 16.34
CA GLU A 38 1.85 -8.87 16.37
C GLU A 38 1.45 -8.35 14.99
N PHE A 39 2.39 -7.75 14.24
CA PHE A 39 2.14 -7.35 12.86
C PHE A 39 1.86 -8.56 11.96
N ILE A 40 2.60 -9.66 12.14
CA ILE A 40 2.35 -10.91 11.41
C ILE A 40 0.91 -11.42 11.70
N LYS A 41 0.50 -11.49 12.97
CA LYS A 41 -0.86 -11.91 13.35
C LYS A 41 -1.93 -11.03 12.70
N VAL A 42 -1.74 -9.71 12.68
CA VAL A 42 -2.70 -8.79 12.05
C VAL A 42 -2.80 -9.02 10.54
N TYR A 43 -1.66 -9.10 9.84
CA TYR A 43 -1.64 -9.23 8.38
C TYR A 43 -2.33 -10.51 7.90
N PHE A 44 -2.13 -11.63 8.63
CA PHE A 44 -2.74 -12.92 8.29
C PHE A 44 -4.07 -13.20 8.98
N SER A 45 -4.62 -12.23 9.72
CA SER A 45 -5.90 -12.39 10.40
C SER A 45 -7.05 -12.59 9.40
N ASP A 46 -8.08 -13.31 9.82
CA ASP A 46 -9.32 -13.48 9.06
C ASP A 46 -9.98 -12.15 8.66
N ALA A 47 -9.81 -11.10 9.47
CA ALA A 47 -10.31 -9.76 9.20
C ALA A 47 -9.65 -9.10 7.97
N ILE A 48 -8.43 -9.52 7.62
CA ILE A 48 -7.71 -9.06 6.43
C ILE A 48 -7.86 -10.07 5.27
N ILE A 49 -7.65 -11.35 5.55
CA ILE A 49 -7.60 -12.39 4.52
C ILE A 49 -8.97 -12.63 3.89
N ASN A 50 -10.05 -12.73 4.69
CA ASN A 50 -11.36 -13.09 4.13
C ASN A 50 -11.94 -12.00 3.20
N PRO A 51 -11.89 -10.69 3.54
CA PRO A 51 -12.27 -9.65 2.60
C PRO A 51 -11.38 -9.61 1.36
N THR A 52 -10.07 -9.83 1.50
CA THR A 52 -9.14 -9.90 0.37
C THR A 52 -9.56 -10.98 -0.62
N LEU A 53 -9.84 -12.20 -0.15
CA LEU A 53 -10.30 -13.31 -1.00
C LEU A 53 -11.60 -12.98 -1.73
N GLN A 54 -12.56 -12.34 -1.04
CA GLN A 54 -13.84 -11.94 -1.64
C GLN A 54 -13.68 -10.84 -2.68
N LEU A 55 -12.86 -9.83 -2.40
CA LEU A 55 -12.62 -8.69 -3.30
C LEU A 55 -11.87 -9.11 -4.56
N LEU A 56 -10.89 -10.02 -4.41
CA LEU A 56 -10.12 -10.56 -5.52
C LEU A 56 -10.80 -11.75 -6.22
N GLN A 57 -11.87 -12.28 -5.63
CA GLN A 57 -12.61 -13.46 -6.11
C GLN A 57 -11.69 -14.66 -6.36
N CYS A 58 -10.77 -14.90 -5.42
CA CYS A 58 -9.74 -15.93 -5.54
C CYS A 58 -9.70 -16.88 -4.34
N SER A 59 -8.87 -17.91 -4.43
CA SER A 59 -8.60 -18.82 -3.33
C SER A 59 -7.36 -18.41 -2.52
N LYS A 60 -7.16 -19.05 -1.37
CA LYS A 60 -5.95 -18.88 -0.54
C LYS A 60 -4.67 -19.24 -1.29
N ASP A 61 -4.76 -20.19 -2.22
CA ASP A 61 -3.60 -20.68 -2.99
C ASP A 61 -3.10 -19.63 -3.99
N ASP A 62 -3.97 -18.69 -4.38
CA ASP A 62 -3.68 -17.63 -5.33
C ASP A 62 -3.08 -16.38 -4.67
N LEU A 63 -3.07 -16.31 -3.34
CA LEU A 63 -2.63 -15.11 -2.62
C LEU A 63 -1.11 -14.97 -2.60
N VAL A 64 -0.68 -13.72 -2.64
CA VAL A 64 0.72 -13.31 -2.57
C VAL A 64 0.85 -12.26 -1.48
N MET A 65 1.89 -12.40 -0.64
CA MET A 65 2.22 -11.37 0.34
C MET A 65 2.80 -10.13 -0.34
N GLU A 66 2.37 -8.95 0.07
CA GLU A 66 2.86 -7.69 -0.47
C GLU A 66 3.30 -6.75 0.67
N LEU A 67 3.05 -5.45 0.54
CA LEU A 67 3.52 -4.46 1.50
C LEU A 67 2.73 -4.52 2.81
N PHE A 68 3.42 -4.23 3.91
CA PHE A 68 2.79 -3.91 5.17
C PHE A 68 3.57 -2.85 5.91
N ASN A 69 2.92 -1.71 6.13
CA ASN A 69 3.51 -0.47 6.59
C ASN A 69 2.68 0.11 7.74
N LEU A 70 3.28 1.04 8.47
CA LEU A 70 2.59 1.88 9.43
C LEU A 70 2.66 3.33 8.95
N LEU A 71 1.53 4.01 8.88
CA LEU A 71 1.46 5.44 8.61
C LEU A 71 1.21 6.18 9.93
N VAL A 72 1.95 7.25 10.18
CA VAL A 72 1.97 7.96 11.47
C VAL A 72 1.66 9.44 11.32
N ARG A 73 1.40 10.12 12.45
CA ARG A 73 1.36 11.59 12.51
C ARG A 73 2.71 12.16 12.07
N PRO A 74 2.74 13.13 11.14
CA PRO A 74 3.98 13.76 10.72
C PRO A 74 4.47 14.81 11.71
N ASP A 75 5.76 15.16 11.66
CA ASP A 75 6.34 16.23 12.47
C ASP A 75 5.87 17.64 12.05
N TYR A 76 5.39 17.80 10.81
CA TYR A 76 4.74 19.00 10.28
C TYR A 76 3.70 18.64 9.21
N ASP A 77 2.76 19.54 8.94
CA ASP A 77 1.67 19.30 7.98
C ASP A 77 2.24 18.82 6.65
N PHE A 78 1.70 17.71 6.16
CA PHE A 78 2.22 17.02 4.99
C PHE A 78 1.07 16.47 4.16
N GLU A 79 1.18 16.59 2.84
CA GLU A 79 0.18 16.10 1.92
C GLU A 79 0.85 15.40 0.74
N LEU A 80 0.17 14.38 0.26
CA LEU A 80 0.52 13.67 -0.95
C LEU A 80 -0.22 14.31 -2.12
N ARG A 81 0.43 14.37 -3.28
CA ARG A 81 -0.25 14.77 -4.52
C ARG A 81 -1.35 13.76 -4.88
N TRP A 82 -2.37 14.20 -5.62
CA TRP A 82 -3.36 13.29 -6.23
C TRP A 82 -2.66 12.26 -7.12
N HIS A 83 -2.95 10.98 -6.89
CA HIS A 83 -2.30 9.90 -7.61
C HIS A 83 -3.19 8.66 -7.73
N ARG A 84 -2.70 7.74 -8.56
CA ARG A 84 -3.07 6.31 -8.57
C ARG A 84 -1.76 5.56 -8.35
N ASP A 85 -1.78 4.43 -7.67
CA ASP A 85 -0.53 3.76 -7.28
C ASP A 85 0.24 3.15 -8.47
N ASP A 86 -0.48 2.65 -9.48
CA ASP A 86 0.14 1.96 -10.63
C ASP A 86 0.11 2.78 -11.94
N ILE A 87 -0.64 3.88 -11.97
CA ILE A 87 -0.89 4.64 -13.21
C ILE A 87 -0.37 6.07 -13.07
N PRO A 88 0.69 6.45 -13.83
CA PRO A 88 1.29 7.76 -13.71
C PRO A 88 0.32 8.87 -14.15
N PRO A 89 0.47 10.11 -13.64
CA PRO A 89 -0.38 11.23 -14.03
C PRO A 89 -0.24 11.60 -15.53
N THR A 90 0.87 11.22 -16.16
CA THR A 90 1.14 11.45 -17.59
C THR A 90 0.44 10.44 -18.52
N ALA A 91 -0.19 9.40 -17.99
CA ALA A 91 -0.90 8.41 -18.80
C ALA A 91 -2.09 9.05 -19.53
N THR A 92 -2.21 8.74 -20.81
CA THR A 92 -3.37 9.10 -21.63
C THR A 92 -4.63 8.40 -21.13
N ALA A 93 -5.82 8.92 -21.48
CA ALA A 93 -7.09 8.29 -21.09
C ALA A 93 -7.21 6.83 -21.56
N GLN A 94 -6.68 6.51 -22.74
CA GLN A 94 -6.66 5.15 -23.25
C GLN A 94 -5.75 4.25 -22.43
N GLU A 95 -4.53 4.70 -22.11
CA GLU A 95 -3.61 3.93 -21.27
C GLU A 95 -4.15 3.73 -19.84
N GLU A 96 -4.87 4.71 -19.28
CA GLU A 96 -5.58 4.54 -18.01
C GLU A 96 -6.64 3.44 -18.15
N LEU A 97 -7.53 3.52 -19.15
CA LEU A 97 -8.57 2.51 -19.38
C LEU A 97 -8.00 1.12 -19.59
N ASP A 98 -6.95 0.97 -20.38
CA ASP A 98 -6.30 -0.32 -20.65
C ASP A 98 -5.76 -0.98 -19.38
N ARG A 99 -5.34 -0.17 -18.39
CA ARG A 99 -4.90 -0.67 -17.08
C ARG A 99 -6.07 -0.91 -16.13
N LEU A 100 -7.04 -0.01 -16.09
CA LEU A 100 -8.20 -0.10 -15.19
C LEU A 100 -9.17 -1.24 -15.56
N ASN A 101 -9.22 -1.62 -16.84
CA ASN A 101 -10.04 -2.74 -17.32
C ASN A 101 -9.41 -4.13 -17.03
N LYS A 102 -8.19 -4.19 -16.48
CA LYS A 102 -7.61 -5.44 -16.01
C LYS A 102 -8.27 -5.87 -14.71
N PRO A 103 -8.34 -7.18 -14.41
CA PRO A 103 -8.77 -7.66 -13.11
C PRO A 103 -8.01 -6.97 -11.97
N ALA A 104 -8.69 -6.77 -10.83
CA ALA A 104 -8.02 -6.33 -9.62
C ALA A 104 -7.12 -7.47 -9.14
N PHE A 105 -5.80 -7.23 -9.11
CA PHE A 105 -4.82 -8.22 -8.65
C PHE A 105 -4.25 -7.93 -7.27
N SER A 106 -4.79 -6.93 -6.58
CA SER A 106 -4.36 -6.56 -5.23
C SER A 106 -5.50 -5.88 -4.48
N ALA A 107 -5.66 -6.25 -3.22
CA ALA A 107 -6.55 -5.57 -2.28
C ALA A 107 -5.69 -4.75 -1.33
N GLN A 108 -5.78 -3.43 -1.45
CA GLN A 108 -5.12 -2.48 -0.57
C GLN A 108 -6.05 -2.09 0.56
N TRP A 109 -5.49 -1.89 1.74
CA TRP A 109 -6.29 -1.58 2.92
C TRP A 109 -5.56 -0.65 3.88
N ASN A 110 -6.38 0.09 4.63
CA ASN A 110 -5.96 0.82 5.82
C ASN A 110 -6.77 0.29 7.01
N LEU A 111 -6.09 -0.03 8.11
CA LEU A 111 -6.65 -0.37 9.41
C LEU A 111 -6.27 0.74 10.40
N ALA A 112 -7.27 1.46 10.90
CA ALA A 112 -7.08 2.59 11.79
C ALA A 112 -6.84 2.09 13.23
N LEU A 113 -5.75 2.52 13.88
CA LEU A 113 -5.52 2.28 15.32
C LEU A 113 -5.90 3.49 16.18
N TYR A 114 -5.99 4.67 15.56
CA TYR A 114 -6.54 5.91 16.08
C TYR A 114 -7.60 6.40 15.10
N GLU A 115 -8.41 7.37 15.47
CA GLU A 115 -9.27 8.10 14.51
C GLU A 115 -8.42 8.58 13.32
N ASP A 116 -8.85 8.28 12.09
CA ASP A 116 -8.13 8.67 10.88
C ASP A 116 -9.08 9.30 9.86
N ALA A 117 -8.70 10.48 9.35
CA ALA A 117 -9.37 11.20 8.28
C ALA A 117 -8.38 11.62 7.16
N SER A 118 -7.23 10.94 7.07
CA SER A 118 -6.13 11.35 6.20
C SER A 118 -6.31 10.90 4.75
N LEU A 119 -7.10 9.85 4.50
CA LEU A 119 -7.32 9.34 3.15
C LEU A 119 -8.44 10.11 2.46
N VAL A 120 -8.12 10.78 1.35
CA VAL A 120 -9.10 11.45 0.48
C VAL A 120 -9.12 10.74 -0.86
N VAL A 121 -10.32 10.41 -1.35
CA VAL A 121 -10.54 9.62 -2.57
C VAL A 121 -11.53 10.30 -3.50
N VAL A 122 -11.50 9.98 -4.79
CA VAL A 122 -12.61 10.23 -5.72
C VAL A 122 -13.33 8.90 -6.00
N PRO A 123 -14.51 8.65 -5.40
CA PRO A 123 -15.26 7.42 -5.59
C PRO A 123 -15.54 7.10 -7.08
N GLY A 124 -15.51 5.81 -7.43
CA GLY A 124 -15.74 5.32 -8.80
C GLY A 124 -14.62 5.62 -9.81
N SER A 125 -13.60 6.41 -9.44
CA SER A 125 -12.50 6.75 -10.36
C SER A 125 -11.65 5.54 -10.78
N HIS A 126 -11.69 4.43 -10.05
CA HIS A 126 -11.01 3.18 -10.43
C HIS A 126 -11.67 2.45 -11.62
N LEU A 127 -12.83 2.92 -12.11
CA LEU A 127 -13.55 2.32 -13.25
C LEU A 127 -13.52 3.20 -14.51
N ARG A 128 -12.81 4.32 -14.47
CA ARG A 128 -12.77 5.31 -15.56
C ARG A 128 -11.43 6.04 -15.62
N PRO A 129 -11.04 6.59 -16.78
CA PRO A 129 -9.88 7.47 -16.84
C PRO A 129 -10.14 8.74 -16.02
N ARG A 130 -9.07 9.50 -15.75
CA ARG A 130 -9.22 10.83 -15.15
C ARG A 130 -10.07 11.72 -16.05
N THR A 131 -10.97 12.49 -15.44
CA THR A 131 -11.69 13.56 -16.15
C THR A 131 -10.73 14.69 -16.53
N ASP A 132 -11.15 15.58 -17.42
CA ASP A 132 -10.35 16.77 -17.77
C ASP A 132 -10.09 17.64 -16.54
N THR A 133 -11.04 17.75 -15.61
CA THR A 133 -10.85 18.46 -14.34
C THR A 133 -9.77 17.81 -13.49
N GLU A 134 -9.83 16.49 -13.29
CA GLU A 134 -8.84 15.76 -12.48
C GLU A 134 -7.45 15.76 -13.12
N ARG A 135 -7.38 15.79 -14.45
CA ARG A 135 -6.12 15.79 -15.21
C ARG A 135 -5.42 17.14 -15.17
N ASN A 136 -6.20 18.23 -15.24
CA ASN A 136 -5.68 19.59 -15.28
C ASN A 136 -5.57 20.24 -13.89
N ALA A 137 -6.00 19.56 -12.84
CA ALA A 137 -5.88 20.02 -11.47
C ALA A 137 -4.42 20.22 -11.05
N ASP A 138 -4.19 21.17 -10.15
CA ASP A 138 -2.90 21.27 -9.45
C ASP A 138 -2.59 19.93 -8.73
N PRO A 139 -1.32 19.49 -8.68
CA PRO A 139 -0.96 18.24 -8.00
C PRO A 139 -1.49 18.15 -6.56
N TYR A 140 -1.61 19.29 -5.87
CA TYR A 140 -2.09 19.42 -4.50
C TYR A 140 -3.46 20.11 -4.40
N GLU A 141 -4.20 20.20 -5.51
CA GLU A 141 -5.55 20.77 -5.58
C GLU A 141 -6.39 20.30 -4.38
N LYS A 142 -6.95 21.26 -3.64
CA LYS A 142 -7.58 20.96 -2.34
C LYS A 142 -8.92 20.24 -2.51
N GLU A 143 -9.59 20.52 -3.62
CA GLU A 143 -10.90 19.96 -3.92
C GLU A 143 -10.99 19.45 -5.36
N LEU A 144 -11.24 18.16 -5.51
CA LEU A 144 -11.70 17.56 -6.76
C LEU A 144 -13.21 17.30 -6.71
N PRO A 145 -13.93 17.40 -7.85
CA PRO A 145 -15.36 17.12 -7.90
C PRO A 145 -15.69 15.72 -7.36
N GLY A 146 -16.60 15.66 -6.39
CA GLY A 146 -17.05 14.41 -5.79
C GLY A 146 -16.03 13.73 -4.87
N GLN A 147 -14.98 14.42 -4.43
CA GLN A 147 -14.06 13.84 -3.46
C GLN A 147 -14.76 13.49 -2.13
N LEU A 148 -14.21 12.48 -1.45
CA LEU A 148 -14.66 11.99 -0.16
C LEU A 148 -13.47 11.89 0.78
N VAL A 149 -13.59 12.48 1.97
CA VAL A 149 -12.68 12.21 3.09
C VAL A 149 -13.16 10.95 3.80
N VAL A 150 -12.33 9.91 3.82
CA VAL A 150 -12.64 8.65 4.48
C VAL A 150 -12.38 8.81 5.97
N LYS A 151 -13.45 8.81 6.77
CA LYS A 151 -13.38 8.85 8.23
C LYS A 151 -13.40 7.43 8.78
N MET A 152 -12.47 7.12 9.65
CA MET A 152 -12.30 5.81 10.26
C MET A 152 -12.16 5.96 11.78
N GLU A 153 -12.86 5.12 12.52
CA GLU A 153 -12.68 4.95 13.97
C GLU A 153 -11.61 3.89 14.26
N PRO A 154 -11.01 3.86 15.46
CA PRO A 154 -10.11 2.78 15.86
C PRO A 154 -10.74 1.40 15.68
N GLY A 155 -10.07 0.54 14.90
CA GLY A 155 -10.54 -0.81 14.55
C GLY A 155 -11.21 -0.91 13.18
N ASP A 156 -11.58 0.21 12.56
CA ASP A 156 -12.14 0.20 11.21
C ASP A 156 -11.07 -0.20 10.18
N ILE A 157 -11.50 -0.98 9.18
CA ILE A 157 -10.68 -1.37 8.03
C ILE A 157 -11.40 -0.93 6.76
N VAL A 158 -10.72 -0.13 5.95
CA VAL A 158 -11.19 0.24 4.62
C VAL A 158 -10.34 -0.46 3.56
N PHE A 159 -10.99 -1.21 2.69
CA PHE A 159 -10.39 -1.79 1.49
C PHE A 159 -10.69 -0.91 0.30
N TYR A 160 -9.70 -0.71 -0.57
CA TYR A 160 -9.87 0.09 -1.78
C TYR A 160 -8.96 -0.41 -2.90
N ASN A 161 -9.38 -0.14 -4.14
CA ASN A 161 -8.57 -0.41 -5.30
C ASN A 161 -7.41 0.60 -5.32
N ASN A 162 -6.16 0.12 -5.43
CA ASN A 162 -4.95 0.95 -5.44
C ASN A 162 -4.91 1.98 -6.60
N ASN A 163 -5.73 1.76 -7.63
CA ASN A 163 -5.91 2.70 -8.73
C ASN A 163 -7.07 3.67 -8.54
N ILE A 164 -7.76 3.72 -7.40
CA ILE A 164 -8.65 4.85 -7.11
C ILE A 164 -7.82 6.14 -7.08
N VAL A 165 -8.32 7.24 -7.65
CA VAL A 165 -7.68 8.56 -7.53
C VAL A 165 -7.78 8.98 -6.07
N HIS A 166 -6.62 9.16 -5.43
CA HIS A 166 -6.54 9.45 -4.01
C HIS A 166 -5.32 10.28 -3.62
N ARG A 167 -5.34 10.76 -2.37
CA ARG A 167 -4.23 11.45 -1.71
C ARG A 167 -4.30 11.21 -0.20
N GLY A 168 -3.15 11.34 0.44
CA GLY A 168 -3.01 11.43 1.90
C GLY A 168 -2.86 12.89 2.33
N VAL A 169 -3.62 13.32 3.32
CA VAL A 169 -3.51 14.65 3.93
C VAL A 169 -3.30 14.47 5.43
N TYR A 170 -2.20 14.99 5.94
CA TYR A 170 -1.78 14.76 7.31
C TYR A 170 -1.67 16.09 8.07
N ASP A 171 -2.38 16.16 9.19
CA ASP A 171 -2.32 17.27 10.14
C ASP A 171 -1.35 16.89 11.27
N ALA A 172 -0.32 17.71 11.48
CA ALA A 172 0.69 17.45 12.52
C ALA A 172 0.16 17.62 13.95
N LYS A 173 -1.08 18.11 14.12
CA LYS A 173 -1.74 18.29 15.41
C LYS A 173 -2.65 17.12 15.79
N VAL A 174 -2.92 16.21 14.86
CA VAL A 174 -3.82 15.07 15.08
C VAL A 174 -3.00 13.79 15.18
N GLU A 175 -3.11 13.08 16.30
CA GLU A 175 -2.42 11.81 16.48
C GLU A 175 -2.93 10.79 15.46
N ARG A 176 -2.01 10.00 14.89
CA ARG A 176 -2.34 9.05 13.84
C ARG A 176 -1.45 7.83 13.93
N MET A 177 -2.08 6.68 13.82
CA MET A 177 -1.43 5.40 13.64
C MET A 177 -2.36 4.51 12.82
N THR A 178 -1.98 4.25 11.57
CA THR A 178 -2.81 3.50 10.62
C THR A 178 -1.95 2.46 9.92
N LEU A 179 -2.33 1.20 10.11
CA LEU A 179 -1.72 0.07 9.45
C LEU A 179 -2.15 0.06 7.99
N HIS A 180 -1.19 0.07 7.08
CA HIS A 180 -1.41 0.17 5.64
C HIS A 180 -0.77 -1.03 4.95
N GLY A 181 -1.62 -1.91 4.43
CA GLY A 181 -1.20 -3.17 3.83
C GLY A 181 -1.81 -3.38 2.46
N SER A 182 -1.27 -4.36 1.74
CA SER A 182 -1.95 -4.96 0.60
C SER A 182 -1.62 -6.43 0.51
N ALA A 183 -2.52 -7.21 -0.09
CA ALA A 183 -2.26 -8.60 -0.49
C ALA A 183 -2.63 -8.77 -1.97
N GLY A 184 -1.82 -9.54 -2.68
CA GLY A 184 -1.87 -9.67 -4.13
C GLY A 184 -2.38 -11.01 -4.61
N HIS A 185 -2.54 -11.12 -5.93
CA HIS A 185 -2.88 -12.34 -6.65
C HIS A 185 -1.72 -12.79 -7.55
N VAL A 186 -1.49 -14.10 -7.67
CA VAL A 186 -0.41 -14.68 -8.50
C VAL A 186 -0.47 -14.23 -9.97
N ASP A 187 -1.67 -14.10 -10.55
CA ASP A 187 -1.83 -13.60 -11.94
C ASP A 187 -1.43 -12.12 -12.13
N GLY A 188 -1.38 -11.32 -11.06
CA GLY A 188 -0.89 -9.95 -11.10
C GLY A 188 0.63 -9.85 -11.07
N ALA A 189 1.33 -10.98 -10.93
CA ALA A 189 2.71 -11.05 -10.49
C ALA A 189 3.68 -10.22 -11.32
N THR A 190 3.59 -10.25 -12.65
CA THR A 190 4.53 -9.53 -13.52
C THR A 190 4.38 -8.01 -13.43
N LEU A 191 3.16 -7.52 -13.19
CA LEU A 191 2.87 -6.09 -12.98
C LEU A 191 3.24 -5.67 -11.54
N ARG A 192 3.01 -6.55 -10.56
CA ARG A 192 3.13 -6.27 -9.12
C ARG A 192 4.50 -6.55 -8.53
N ALA A 193 5.31 -7.44 -9.11
CA ALA A 193 6.68 -7.70 -8.68
C ALA A 193 7.50 -6.40 -8.62
N ARG A 194 7.22 -5.44 -9.52
CA ARG A 194 7.69 -4.05 -9.45
C ARG A 194 7.39 -3.42 -8.10
N ASN A 195 6.12 -3.31 -7.70
CA ASN A 195 5.73 -2.65 -6.45
C ASN A 195 6.22 -3.41 -5.20
N VAL A 196 6.20 -4.75 -5.21
CA VAL A 196 6.57 -5.55 -4.04
C VAL A 196 8.10 -5.59 -3.81
N LEU A 197 8.89 -5.65 -4.87
CA LEU A 197 10.36 -5.62 -4.78
C LEU A 197 10.91 -4.21 -4.46
N GLN A 198 10.19 -3.15 -4.86
CA GLN A 198 10.54 -1.75 -4.55
C GLN A 198 10.44 -1.40 -3.06
N HIS A 199 9.60 -2.10 -2.28
CA HIS A 199 9.40 -1.85 -0.84
C HIS A 199 10.39 -2.60 0.07
N GLY A 200 11.47 -3.14 -0.48
CA GLY A 200 12.60 -3.65 0.30
C GLY A 200 12.43 -5.06 0.88
N LEU A 201 11.32 -5.77 0.60
CA LEU A 201 11.10 -7.15 1.06
C LEU A 201 12.23 -8.09 0.61
N ARG A 202 12.79 -7.87 -0.58
CA ARG A 202 13.81 -8.74 -1.21
C ARG A 202 15.02 -9.03 -0.31
N ASN A 203 15.42 -8.08 0.52
CA ASN A 203 16.67 -8.19 1.30
C ASN A 203 16.51 -8.97 2.60
N TRP A 204 15.28 -9.28 3.02
CA TRP A 204 15.02 -9.92 4.31
C TRP A 204 13.92 -10.97 4.27
N ILE A 205 13.26 -11.20 3.13
CA ILE A 205 12.20 -12.19 2.98
C ILE A 205 12.62 -13.59 3.45
N ASP A 206 13.88 -13.97 3.22
CA ASP A 206 14.41 -15.28 3.64
C ASP A 206 14.49 -15.40 5.17
N ARG A 207 14.65 -14.27 5.88
CA ARG A 207 14.69 -14.18 7.35
C ARG A 207 13.30 -14.02 7.98
N LEU A 208 12.24 -13.83 7.18
CA LEU A 208 10.88 -13.72 7.70
C LEU A 208 10.38 -15.11 8.08
N HIS A 209 10.08 -15.30 9.36
CA HIS A 209 9.52 -16.54 9.90
C HIS A 209 8.13 -16.28 10.49
N PHE A 210 7.27 -17.29 10.46
CA PHE A 210 5.87 -17.19 10.89
C PHE A 210 5.60 -18.00 12.16
N ASP A 211 6.54 -18.01 13.10
CA ASP A 211 6.41 -18.77 14.35
C ASP A 211 5.32 -18.24 15.29
N ALA A 212 4.93 -16.97 15.08
CA ALA A 212 3.79 -16.34 15.73
C ALA A 212 2.43 -16.92 15.32
N LEU A 213 2.37 -17.65 14.20
CA LEU A 213 1.16 -18.25 13.65
C LEU A 213 1.13 -19.76 13.90
N GLN A 214 -0.06 -20.35 13.85
CA GLN A 214 -0.26 -21.80 14.03
C GLN A 214 -1.22 -22.37 12.97
N GLY A 215 -1.19 -23.68 12.78
CA GLY A 215 -2.15 -24.39 11.94
C GLY A 215 -2.25 -23.85 10.51
N GLU A 216 -3.48 -23.58 10.06
CA GLU A 216 -3.78 -23.12 8.70
C GLU A 216 -3.29 -21.70 8.40
N GLU A 217 -3.21 -20.82 9.41
CA GLU A 217 -2.67 -19.47 9.24
C GLU A 217 -1.18 -19.51 8.90
N LYS A 218 -0.42 -20.35 9.62
CA LYS A 218 1.02 -20.53 9.35
C LYS A 218 1.25 -21.11 7.96
N LYS A 219 0.45 -22.10 7.55
CA LYS A 219 0.52 -22.68 6.20
C LYS A 219 0.24 -21.64 5.12
N LEU A 220 -0.80 -20.82 5.31
CA LEU A 220 -1.12 -19.73 4.40
C LEU A 220 0.04 -18.72 4.29
N ALA A 221 0.63 -18.33 5.42
CA ALA A 221 1.72 -17.36 5.43
C ALA A 221 2.97 -17.87 4.70
N GLU A 222 3.36 -19.11 4.95
CA GLU A 222 4.46 -19.77 4.21
C GLU A 222 4.14 -19.85 2.71
N HIS A 223 2.91 -20.25 2.35
CA HIS A 223 2.48 -20.33 0.94
C HIS A 223 2.51 -18.96 0.23
N MET A 224 1.97 -17.91 0.86
CA MET A 224 2.01 -16.55 0.32
C MET A 224 3.44 -16.02 0.16
N LYS A 225 4.34 -16.39 1.08
CA LYS A 225 5.78 -16.09 0.99
C LYS A 225 6.45 -16.87 -0.15
N GLU A 226 6.15 -18.16 -0.31
CA GLU A 226 6.66 -18.98 -1.42
C GLU A 226 6.25 -18.42 -2.78
N ASN A 227 4.97 -18.05 -2.93
CA ASN A 227 4.45 -17.37 -4.11
C ASN A 227 5.23 -16.08 -4.39
N LEU A 228 5.45 -15.24 -3.38
CA LEU A 228 6.25 -14.02 -3.51
C LEU A 228 7.70 -14.31 -3.97
N VAL A 229 8.37 -15.29 -3.36
CA VAL A 229 9.75 -15.65 -3.72
C VAL A 229 9.83 -16.20 -5.16
N LYS A 230 8.88 -17.06 -5.55
CA LYS A 230 8.79 -17.57 -6.92
C LYS A 230 8.63 -16.43 -7.92
N MET A 231 7.71 -15.50 -7.66
CA MET A 231 7.50 -14.32 -8.49
C MET A 231 8.75 -13.44 -8.60
N GLY A 232 9.44 -13.20 -7.48
CA GLY A 232 10.66 -12.39 -7.46
C GLY A 232 11.80 -12.99 -8.31
N ARG A 233 11.88 -14.32 -8.40
CA ARG A 233 12.84 -15.02 -9.26
C ARG A 233 12.50 -14.90 -10.74
N GLU A 234 11.21 -14.92 -11.08
CA GLU A 234 10.72 -14.84 -12.47
C GLU A 234 10.76 -13.42 -13.05
N ALA A 235 10.57 -12.38 -12.21
CA ALA A 235 10.42 -10.99 -12.66
C ALA A 235 11.75 -10.26 -12.98
N GLY A 236 12.89 -10.70 -12.47
CA GLY A 236 14.18 -10.01 -12.66
C GLY A 236 14.28 -8.65 -11.97
N ASP A 237 15.11 -7.74 -12.51
CA ASP A 237 15.32 -6.40 -11.92
C ASP A 237 14.24 -5.42 -12.39
N VAL A 238 13.48 -4.88 -11.44
CA VAL A 238 12.26 -4.11 -11.69
C VAL A 238 12.40 -2.68 -11.14
N GLY A 239 12.50 -1.68 -12.02
CA GLY A 239 12.60 -0.25 -11.64
C GLY A 239 11.32 0.31 -10.98
N TYR A 240 11.36 1.58 -10.53
CA TYR A 240 10.28 2.26 -9.79
C TYR A 240 9.07 2.67 -10.65
N SER A 241 7.83 2.50 -10.15
CA SER A 241 6.57 2.88 -10.83
C SER A 241 6.26 4.37 -10.71
N LEU A 242 6.51 4.95 -9.53
CA LEU A 242 6.43 6.39 -9.26
C LEU A 242 7.77 6.87 -8.70
N GLN A 243 8.27 7.99 -9.23
CA GLN A 243 9.45 8.69 -8.76
C GLN A 243 9.06 10.15 -8.47
N GLY A 244 9.59 10.70 -7.37
CA GLY A 244 9.24 12.02 -6.85
C GLY A 244 9.68 12.15 -5.41
#